data_AF-A0A814GS76-F1
#
_entry.id   AF-A0A814GS76-F1
#
_cell.length_a   1.000
_cell.length_b   1.000
_cell.length_c   1.000
_cell.angle_alpha   90.00
_cell.angle_beta   90.00
_cell.angle_gamma   90.00
#
_symmetry.space_group_name_H-M   'P 1'
#
loop_
_entity.id
_entity.type
_entity.pdbx_description
1 polymer ?
#
loop_
_entity_poly.entity_id
_entity_poly.type
_entity_poly.pdbx_seq_one_letter_code
_entity_poly.pdbx_strand_id
1 'polypeptide(L)'
;MSYPGAGVGVAAPRFVHSCNIENKSSDNVTVQIVYHNVAREGGLVESVTSNFDIPASGNYQVVERVQDHGSFTTRNTIESIEITRADGQTQKLTAPFDGVFSPQLDWLFVIDENQIHSVKKND
;
A
#
# COMPACT_ATOMS: atom_id res chain seq x y z
N MET A 1 -16.76 -22.22 37.55
CA MET A 1 -17.14 -21.84 36.17
C MET A 1 -16.17 -20.77 35.72
N SER A 2 -15.18 -21.16 34.92
CA SER A 2 -14.16 -20.24 34.42
C SER A 2 -14.51 -19.90 32.98
N TYR A 3 -14.79 -18.64 32.69
CA TYR A 3 -14.86 -18.15 31.32
C TYR A 3 -13.44 -18.15 30.76
N PRO A 4 -13.11 -18.89 29.68
CA PRO A 4 -11.95 -18.56 28.88
C PRO A 4 -12.35 -17.32 28.07
N GLY A 5 -12.05 -16.14 28.62
CA GLY A 5 -12.03 -14.93 27.82
C GLY A 5 -10.96 -15.11 26.77
N ALA A 6 -11.36 -15.56 25.58
CA ALA A 6 -10.56 -15.43 24.38
C ALA A 6 -10.21 -13.95 24.27
N GLY A 7 -8.98 -13.60 24.66
CA GLY A 7 -8.36 -12.37 24.21
C GLY A 7 -8.29 -12.50 22.70
N VAL A 8 -9.34 -12.04 22.02
CA VAL A 8 -9.34 -11.79 20.59
C VAL A 8 -8.26 -10.75 20.42
N GLY A 9 -7.04 -11.21 20.16
CA GLY A 9 -5.93 -10.35 19.80
C GLY A 9 -6.37 -9.66 18.54
N VAL A 10 -6.86 -8.43 18.69
CA VAL A 10 -7.22 -7.54 17.59
C VAL A 10 -6.00 -7.57 16.68
N ALA A 11 -6.13 -8.19 15.50
CA ALA A 11 -5.04 -8.22 14.56
C ALA A 11 -4.62 -6.77 14.35
N ALA A 12 -3.38 -6.44 14.73
CA ALA A 12 -2.89 -5.08 14.60
C ALA A 12 -3.13 -4.64 13.15
N PRO A 13 -3.64 -3.43 12.92
CA PRO A 13 -3.98 -3.02 11.57
C PRO A 13 -2.73 -3.07 10.67
N ARG A 14 -2.78 -3.88 9.60
CA ARG A 14 -1.65 -4.14 8.69
C ARG A 14 -1.64 -3.14 7.55
N PHE A 15 -1.38 -1.88 7.89
CA PHE A 15 -1.47 -0.77 6.93
C PHE A 15 -0.10 -0.32 6.44
N VAL A 16 -0.04 0.08 5.17
CA VAL A 16 1.10 0.79 4.60
C VAL A 16 0.63 2.20 4.28
N HIS A 17 1.29 3.23 4.82
CA HIS A 17 0.92 4.62 4.58
C HIS A 17 1.79 5.30 3.53
N SER A 18 3.06 4.88 3.44
CA SER A 18 4.01 5.29 2.42
C SER A 18 4.84 4.08 1.99
N CYS A 19 5.32 4.10 0.75
CA CYS A 19 6.16 3.04 0.21
C CYS A 19 7.14 3.54 -0.84
N ASN A 20 8.18 2.75 -1.10
CA ASN A 20 8.98 2.83 -2.30
C ASN A 20 8.61 1.69 -3.24
N ILE A 21 8.48 1.97 -4.52
CA ILE A 21 8.24 0.97 -5.55
C ILE A 21 9.46 0.94 -6.47
N GLU A 22 10.19 -0.17 -6.47
CA GLU A 22 11.33 -0.39 -7.34
C GLU A 22 10.90 -1.23 -8.54
N ASN A 23 11.14 -0.72 -9.74
CA ASN A 23 10.99 -1.50 -10.95
C ASN A 23 12.34 -2.14 -11.32
N LYS A 24 12.44 -3.46 -11.18
CA LYS A 24 13.62 -4.26 -11.55
C LYS A 24 13.41 -5.05 -12.84
N SER A 25 12.28 -4.90 -13.52
CA SER A 25 12.07 -5.51 -14.84
C SER A 25 12.84 -4.76 -15.94
N SER A 26 12.93 -5.38 -17.12
CA SER A 26 13.53 -4.78 -18.30
C SER A 26 12.69 -3.68 -18.95
N ASP A 27 11.42 -3.56 -18.59
CA ASP A 27 10.46 -2.67 -19.24
C ASP A 27 9.88 -1.61 -18.29
N ASN A 28 9.35 -0.54 -18.87
CA ASN A 28 8.58 0.45 -18.11
C ASN A 28 7.26 -0.17 -17.65
N VAL A 29 6.79 0.25 -16.48
CA VAL A 29 5.52 -0.19 -15.90
C VAL A 29 4.67 1.00 -15.50
N THR A 30 3.37 0.93 -15.79
CA THR A 30 2.39 1.87 -15.25
C THR A 30 1.88 1.32 -13.93
N VAL A 31 1.91 2.15 -12.89
CA VAL A 31 1.46 1.80 -11.54
C VAL A 31 0.25 2.64 -11.17
N GLN A 32 -0.80 1.96 -10.70
CA GLN A 32 -1.98 2.54 -10.10
C GLN A 32 -2.03 2.18 -8.62
N ILE A 33 -2.12 3.19 -7.75
CA ILE A 33 -2.32 3.02 -6.32
C ILE A 33 -3.71 3.50 -5.94
N VAL A 34 -4.46 2.63 -5.26
CA VAL A 34 -5.73 2.97 -4.63
C VAL A 34 -5.49 3.14 -3.14
N TYR A 35 -5.91 4.29 -2.63
CA TYR A 35 -5.85 4.63 -1.22
C TYR A 35 -7.22 4.50 -0.58
N HIS A 36 -7.26 3.91 0.61
CA HIS A 36 -8.40 3.95 1.51
C HIS A 36 -8.16 5.04 2.55
N ASN A 37 -9.03 6.05 2.56
CA ASN A 37 -9.08 7.07 3.61
C ASN A 37 -9.87 6.52 4.81
N VAL A 38 -9.20 6.30 5.94
CA VAL A 38 -9.88 5.87 7.17
C VAL A 38 -10.62 7.08 7.75
N ALA A 39 -11.82 7.35 7.22
CA ALA A 39 -12.72 8.33 7.80
C ALA A 39 -13.18 7.82 9.19
N ARG A 40 -13.08 8.66 10.22
CA ARG A 40 -13.70 8.35 11.52
C ARG A 40 -15.18 8.74 11.49
N GLU A 41 -15.99 7.98 12.24
CA GLU A 41 -17.46 8.05 12.41
C GLU A 41 -18.18 9.20 11.66
N GLY A 42 -18.88 8.83 10.59
CA GLY A 42 -19.79 9.73 9.86
C GLY A 42 -19.18 10.44 8.64
N GLY A 43 -17.87 10.32 8.41
CA GLY A 43 -17.21 10.87 7.22
C GLY A 43 -17.34 9.97 5.99
N LEU A 44 -17.42 10.58 4.80
CA LEU A 44 -17.38 9.90 3.50
C LEU A 44 -16.04 9.15 3.34
N VAL A 45 -16.11 7.85 3.06
CA VAL A 45 -14.95 7.10 2.58
C VAL A 45 -14.71 7.51 1.14
N GLU A 46 -13.65 8.28 0.91
CA GLU A 46 -13.21 8.63 -0.43
C GLU A 46 -12.05 7.71 -0.83
N SER A 47 -12.27 6.91 -1.88
CA SER A 47 -11.19 6.20 -2.57
C SER A 47 -10.45 7.19 -3.47
N VAL A 48 -9.16 7.38 -3.19
CA VAL A 48 -8.29 8.22 -4.02
C VAL A 48 -7.39 7.31 -4.84
N THR A 49 -7.18 7.65 -6.11
CA THR A 49 -6.29 6.89 -7.00
C THR A 49 -5.08 7.75 -7.38
N SER A 50 -3.93 7.12 -7.61
CA SER A 50 -2.77 7.77 -8.22
C SER A 50 -2.16 6.86 -9.27
N ASN A 51 -1.89 7.43 -10.44
CA ASN A 51 -1.30 6.72 -11.56
C ASN A 51 0.02 7.37 -11.92
N PHE A 52 1.06 6.58 -12.13
CA PHE A 52 2.38 7.05 -12.53
C PHE A 52 3.15 5.93 -13.21
N ASP A 53 4.10 6.29 -14.07
CA ASP A 53 4.98 5.33 -14.72
C ASP A 53 6.32 5.23 -13.99
N ILE A 54 6.84 4.02 -13.87
CA ILE A 54 8.20 3.76 -13.37
C ILE A 54 9.02 3.21 -14.54
N PRO A 55 10.11 3.89 -14.95
CA PRO A 55 10.98 3.37 -16.00
C PRO A 55 11.66 2.06 -15.59
N ALA A 56 12.14 1.28 -16.55
CA ALA A 56 12.95 0.09 -16.30
C ALA A 56 14.15 0.42 -15.39
N SER A 57 14.42 -0.42 -14.39
CA SER A 57 15.44 -0.18 -13.34
C SER A 57 15.23 1.11 -12.51
N GLY A 58 14.05 1.74 -12.62
CA GLY A 58 13.70 2.95 -11.89
C GLY A 58 13.06 2.68 -10.52
N ASN A 59 12.80 3.75 -9.78
CA ASN A 59 12.01 3.69 -8.57
C ASN A 59 11.06 4.89 -8.47
N TYR A 60 10.05 4.75 -7.61
CA TYR A 60 9.13 5.83 -7.29
C TYR A 60 8.76 5.79 -5.81
N GLN A 61 8.96 6.93 -5.13
CA GLN A 61 8.57 7.09 -3.74
C GLN A 61 7.13 7.59 -3.64
N VAL A 62 6.30 6.76 -3.03
CA VAL A 62 4.92 7.08 -2.67
C VAL A 62 4.92 7.65 -1.26
N VAL A 63 4.85 8.98 -1.20
CA VAL A 63 4.78 9.69 0.08
C VAL A 63 3.37 9.57 0.65
N GLU A 64 3.32 9.48 1.98
CA GLU A 64 2.08 9.49 2.73
C GLU A 64 1.20 10.70 2.37
N ARG A 65 -0.10 10.44 2.21
CA ARG A 65 -1.09 11.50 2.07
C ARG A 65 -1.79 11.75 3.38
N VAL A 66 -1.59 12.97 3.88
CA VAL A 66 -2.18 13.50 5.10
C VAL A 66 -3.15 14.61 4.71
N GLN A 67 -4.40 14.51 5.15
CA GLN A 67 -5.40 15.54 4.94
C GLN A 67 -5.75 16.16 6.29
N ASP A 68 -5.53 17.47 6.41
CA ASP A 68 -5.86 18.25 7.60
C ASP A 68 -7.26 18.84 7.45
N HIS A 69 -8.14 18.53 8.41
CA HIS A 69 -9.51 19.04 8.50
C HIS A 69 -9.66 20.08 9.63
N GLY A 70 -8.54 20.59 10.16
CA GLY A 70 -8.45 21.57 11.23
C GLY A 70 -8.67 20.99 12.62
N SER A 71 -9.72 20.18 12.81
CA SER A 71 -10.01 19.51 14.10
C SER A 71 -9.47 18.09 14.20
N PHE A 72 -9.08 17.50 13.07
CA PHE A 72 -8.46 16.18 12.99
C PHE A 72 -7.66 16.04 11.70
N THR A 73 -6.83 14.99 11.67
CA THR A 73 -6.03 14.61 10.51
C THR A 73 -6.43 13.22 10.06
N THR A 74 -6.67 13.03 8.76
CA THR A 74 -6.81 11.70 8.17
C THR A 74 -5.54 11.31 7.43
N ARG A 75 -5.16 10.04 7.58
CA ARG A 75 -3.98 9.46 6.97
C ARG A 75 -4.43 8.36 6.03
N ASN A 76 -4.08 8.49 4.77
CA ASN A 76 -4.44 7.49 3.77
C ASN A 76 -3.64 6.21 3.98
N THR A 77 -4.28 5.09 3.71
CA THR A 77 -3.66 3.76 3.69
C THR A 77 -3.68 3.24 2.27
N ILE A 78 -2.60 2.60 1.85
CA ILE A 78 -2.55 1.94 0.55
C ILE A 78 -3.41 0.68 0.66
N GLU A 79 -4.49 0.66 -0.12
CA GLU A 79 -5.42 -0.47 -0.20
C GLU A 79 -4.96 -1.46 -1.26
N SER A 80 -4.59 -0.95 -2.44
CA SER A 80 -4.07 -1.81 -3.51
C SER A 80 -3.08 -1.09 -4.41
N ILE A 81 -2.22 -1.88 -5.02
CA ILE A 81 -1.25 -1.48 -6.03
C ILE A 81 -1.50 -2.37 -7.23
N GLU A 82 -1.87 -1.77 -8.35
CA GLU A 82 -2.00 -2.43 -9.64
C GLU A 82 -0.85 -1.99 -10.53
N ILE A 83 -0.24 -2.94 -11.22
CA ILE A 83 0.80 -2.69 -12.22
C ILE A 83 0.30 -3.14 -13.58
N THR A 84 0.66 -2.40 -14.62
CA THR A 84 0.40 -2.73 -16.01
C THR A 84 1.73 -2.73 -16.75
N ARG A 85 2.06 -3.87 -17.37
CA ARG A 85 3.30 -4.06 -18.16
C ARG A 85 3.10 -3.64 -19.60
N ALA A 86 4.22 -3.52 -20.33
CA ALA A 86 4.24 -3.13 -21.74
C ALA A 86 3.45 -4.09 -22.66
N ASP A 87 3.36 -5.38 -22.30
CA ASP A 87 2.56 -6.37 -23.01
C ASP A 87 1.05 -6.32 -22.67
N GLY A 88 0.65 -5.39 -21.81
CA GLY A 88 -0.72 -5.20 -21.34
C GLY A 88 -1.11 -6.12 -20.17
N GLN A 89 -0.21 -6.98 -19.68
CA GLN A 89 -0.50 -7.79 -18.50
C GLN A 89 -0.62 -6.91 -17.26
N THR A 90 -1.69 -7.15 -16.51
CA THR A 90 -1.94 -6.46 -15.25
C THR A 90 -1.78 -7.39 -14.06
N GLN A 91 -1.28 -6.84 -12.96
CA GLN A 91 -1.22 -7.56 -11.69
C GLN A 91 -1.56 -6.62 -10.55
N LYS A 92 -2.44 -7.09 -9.65
CA LYS A 92 -2.91 -6.34 -8.51
C LYS A 92 -2.51 -7.00 -7.20
N LEU A 93 -1.88 -6.22 -6.32
CA LEU A 93 -1.71 -6.52 -4.91
C LEU A 93 -2.72 -5.74 -4.09
N THR A 94 -3.37 -6.42 -3.16
CA THR A 94 -4.36 -5.81 -2.24
C THR A 94 -3.93 -6.08 -0.81
N ALA A 95 -4.14 -5.12 0.08
CA ALA A 95 -3.90 -5.28 1.51
C ALA A 95 -4.76 -6.43 2.09
N PRO A 96 -4.28 -7.16 3.11
CA PRO A 96 -2.98 -7.00 3.77
C PRO A 96 -1.83 -7.51 2.90
N PHE A 97 -0.74 -6.74 2.84
CA PHE A 97 0.45 -7.13 2.09
C PHE A 97 1.29 -8.15 2.87
N ASP A 98 1.94 -9.06 2.15
CA ASP A 98 2.82 -10.05 2.76
C ASP A 98 3.96 -9.39 3.54
N GLY A 99 4.32 -9.96 4.69
CA GLY A 99 5.36 -9.41 5.56
C GLY A 99 4.99 -8.14 6.34
N VAL A 100 3.84 -7.51 6.09
CA VAL A 100 3.36 -6.35 6.85
C VAL A 100 2.55 -6.81 8.07
N PHE A 101 3.16 -6.71 9.26
CA PHE A 101 2.54 -7.16 10.52
C PHE A 101 2.11 -6.04 11.47
N SER A 102 2.43 -4.79 11.12
CA SER A 102 2.09 -3.58 11.87
C SER A 102 1.95 -2.42 10.88
N PRO A 103 1.43 -1.25 11.27
CA PRO A 103 1.51 -0.06 10.43
C PRO A 103 2.96 0.21 10.02
N GLN A 104 3.16 0.43 8.71
CA GLN A 104 4.48 0.70 8.12
C GLN A 104 4.48 2.07 7.46
N LEU A 105 5.62 2.73 7.62
CA LEU A 105 6.03 3.90 6.85
C LEU A 105 7.22 3.45 6.01
N ASP A 106 7.23 3.82 4.73
CA ASP A 106 8.31 3.55 3.79
C ASP A 106 8.53 2.05 3.49
N TRP A 107 7.44 1.30 3.30
CA TRP A 107 7.51 -0.12 2.91
C TRP A 107 8.08 -0.28 1.49
N LEU A 108 8.74 -1.41 1.18
CA LEU A 108 9.28 -1.64 -0.15
C LEU A 108 8.40 -2.61 -0.95
N PHE A 109 8.04 -2.21 -2.16
CA PHE A 109 7.49 -3.10 -3.18
C PHE A 109 8.49 -3.21 -4.33
N VAL A 110 8.70 -4.44 -4.80
CA VAL A 110 9.61 -4.72 -5.91
C VAL A 110 8.79 -5.32 -7.05
N ILE A 111 8.95 -4.76 -8.23
CA ILE A 111 8.40 -5.29 -9.48
C ILE A 111 9.55 -5.99 -10.19
N ASP A 112 9.45 -7.30 -10.35
CA ASP A 112 10.34 -8.09 -11.22
C ASP A 112 9.65 -8.39 -12.56
N GLU A 113 10.33 -9.16 -13.42
CA GLU A 113 9.83 -9.52 -14.75
C GLU A 113 8.41 -10.10 -14.73
N ASN A 114 8.08 -10.88 -13.70
CA ASN A 114 6.88 -11.69 -13.67
C ASN A 114 5.87 -11.21 -12.62
N GLN A 115 6.34 -10.58 -11.53
CA GLN A 115 5.47 -10.23 -10.41
C GLN A 115 5.86 -8.94 -9.69
N ILE A 116 4.87 -8.34 -9.04
CA ILE A 116 5.09 -7.40 -7.94
C ILE A 116 5.00 -8.16 -6.61
N HIS A 117 5.91 -7.88 -5.69
CA HIS A 117 5.90 -8.46 -4.36
C HIS A 117 6.36 -7.45 -3.29
N SER A 118 5.97 -7.72 -2.05
CA SER A 118 6.28 -6.89 -0.88
C SER A 118 7.54 -7.38 -0.20
N VAL A 119 8.42 -6.46 0.16
CA VAL A 119 9.71 -6.76 0.79
C VAL A 119 9.86 -5.88 2.02
N LYS A 120 10.29 -6.48 3.14
CA LYS A 120 10.70 -5.68 4.29
C LYS A 120 11.98 -4.95 3.91
N LYS A 121 11.96 -3.62 3.90
CA LYS A 121 13.17 -2.81 3.75
C LYS A 121 14.10 -3.17 4.91
N ASN A 122 15.25 -3.78 4.60
CA ASN A 122 16.29 -3.99 5.59
C ASN A 122 17.02 -2.66 5.73
N ASP A 123 16.95 -2.05 6.91
CA ASP A 123 17.80 -0.92 7.32
C ASP A 123 19.28 -1.31 7.32
#